data_AF-A0A1A8HCI0-F1
#
_entry.id   AF-A0A1A8HCI0-F1
#
_cell.length_a   1.000
_cell.length_b   1.000
_cell.length_c   1.000
_cell.angle_alpha   90.00
_cell.angle_beta   90.00
_cell.angle_gamma   90.00
#
_symmetry.space_group_name_H-M   'P 1'
#
loop_
_entity.id
_entity.type
_entity.pdbx_description
1 polymer ?
#
loop_
_entity_poly.entity_id
_entity_poly.type
_entity_poly.pdbx_seq_one_letter_code
_entity_poly.pdbx_strand_id
1 'polypeptide(L)' 'SMGFHAGWEQPHWFYKPGDDTGYKPSFRRTNWFEPVGRECKLVMEKVGVIDLTPFGKFMVKGKDSVKLLDRLFANTMP' A
#
# COMPACT_ATOMS: atom_id res chain seq x y z
N SER A 1 8.57 -8.19 5.89
CA SER A 1 8.77 -7.07 6.83
C SER A 1 7.46 -6.38 7.06
N MET A 2 7.03 -6.21 8.31
CA MET A 2 5.87 -5.37 8.64
C MET A 2 6.34 -3.97 9.03
N GLY A 3 5.54 -2.97 8.69
CA GLY A 3 5.76 -1.60 9.12
C GLY A 3 4.51 -1.00 9.73
N PHE A 4 4.74 -0.11 10.67
CA PHE A 4 3.69 0.57 11.42
C PHE A 4 3.11 1.75 10.64
N HIS A 5 1.79 1.79 10.47
CA HIS A 5 1.04 2.87 9.83
C HIS A 5 -0.25 3.15 10.60
N ALA A 6 -0.28 4.25 11.36
CA ALA A 6 -1.46 4.71 12.10
C ALA A 6 -2.16 3.61 12.95
N GLY A 7 -1.38 2.75 13.60
CA GLY A 7 -1.88 1.63 14.43
C GLY A 7 -1.98 0.29 13.69
N TRP A 8 -1.85 0.28 12.37
CA TRP A 8 -1.81 -0.95 11.56
C TRP A 8 -0.39 -1.44 11.33
N GLU A 9 -0.24 -2.75 11.17
CA GLU A 9 0.94 -3.38 10.58
C GLU A 9 0.69 -3.66 9.10
N GLN A 10 1.42 -3.01 8.21
CA GLN A 10 1.31 -3.19 6.76
C GLN A 10 2.61 -3.78 6.20
N PRO A 11 2.57 -4.79 5.30
CA PRO A 11 3.77 -5.34 4.68
C PRO A 11 4.55 -4.28 3.89
N HIS A 12 5.84 -4.13 4.17
CA HIS A 12 6.76 -3.28 3.39
C HIS A 12 7.41 -4.02 2.22
N TRP A 13 7.82 -5.27 2.43
CA TRP A 13 8.45 -6.17 1.44
C TRP A 13 8.40 -7.61 1.96
N PHE A 14 8.43 -8.58 1.03
CA PHE A 14 8.25 -10.00 1.29
C PHE A 14 9.54 -10.80 1.09
N TYR A 15 9.79 -11.73 2.00
CA TYR A 15 10.98 -12.56 2.00
C TYR A 15 10.75 -13.83 1.19
N LYS A 16 11.79 -14.33 0.55
CA LYS A 16 11.91 -15.70 0.07
C LYS A 16 12.97 -16.45 0.89
N PRO A 17 12.92 -17.80 0.90
CA PRO A 17 14.00 -18.59 1.46
C PRO A 17 15.35 -18.18 0.86
N GLY A 18 16.32 -17.88 1.72
CA GLY A 18 17.66 -17.44 1.32
C GLY A 18 17.88 -15.93 1.27
N ASP A 19 16.85 -15.09 1.41
CA ASP A 19 17.05 -13.65 1.55
C ASP A 19 17.61 -13.29 2.94
N ASP A 20 18.41 -12.21 3.01
CA ASP A 20 18.82 -11.61 4.29
C ASP A 20 17.64 -10.87 4.93
N THR A 21 17.10 -11.42 6.02
CA THR A 21 15.90 -10.91 6.68
C THR A 21 16.20 -9.99 7.88
N GLY A 22 15.16 -9.31 8.36
CA GLY A 22 15.25 -8.43 9.52
C GLY A 22 15.55 -6.98 9.18
N TYR A 23 15.67 -6.16 10.22
CA TYR A 23 15.84 -4.72 10.09
C TYR A 23 17.31 -4.36 9.81
N LYS A 24 17.60 -3.90 8.58
CA LYS A 24 18.93 -3.50 8.10
C LYS A 24 18.90 -2.06 7.56
N PRO A 25 18.72 -1.04 8.40
CA PRO A 25 18.69 0.34 7.94
C PRO A 25 20.03 0.75 7.34
N SER A 26 19.99 1.52 6.27
CA SER A 26 21.19 2.05 5.60
C SER A 26 20.84 3.36 4.90
N PHE A 27 21.80 4.28 4.83
CA PHE A 27 21.70 5.47 3.98
C PHE A 27 21.91 5.16 2.48
N ARG A 28 22.17 3.89 2.13
CA ARG A 28 22.30 3.37 0.77
C ARG A 28 21.34 2.18 0.59
N ARG A 29 21.33 1.57 -0.61
CA ARG A 29 20.59 0.32 -0.85
C ARG A 29 20.94 -0.75 0.20
N THR A 30 19.95 -1.56 0.58
CA THR A 30 20.07 -2.60 1.61
C THR A 30 19.27 -3.85 1.23
N ASN A 31 19.13 -4.79 2.17
CA ASN A 31 18.63 -6.16 2.01
C ASN A 31 17.29 -6.33 1.28
N TRP A 32 16.42 -5.31 1.26
CA TRP A 32 15.14 -5.35 0.55
C TRP A 32 15.19 -4.98 -0.94
N PHE A 33 16.34 -4.51 -1.45
CA PHE A 33 16.45 -3.99 -2.82
C PHE A 33 16.11 -5.05 -3.89
N GLU A 34 16.74 -6.23 -3.84
CA GLU A 34 16.44 -7.34 -4.75
C GLU A 34 15.04 -7.94 -4.53
N PRO A 35 14.58 -8.19 -3.28
CA PRO A 35 13.20 -8.58 -3.01
C PRO A 35 12.15 -7.68 -3.65
N VAL A 36 12.27 -6.35 -3.49
CA VAL A 36 11.35 -5.38 -4.11
C VAL A 36 11.41 -5.46 -5.62
N GLY A 37 12.60 -5.62 -6.22
CA GLY A 37 12.74 -5.85 -7.66
C GLY A 37 11.96 -7.07 -8.15
N ARG A 38 11.96 -8.17 -7.38
CA ARG A 38 11.18 -9.38 -7.68
C ARG A 38 9.68 -9.16 -7.51
N GLU A 39 9.26 -8.38 -6.53
CA GLU A 39 7.84 -8.01 -6.34
C GLU A 39 7.34 -7.13 -7.49
N CYS A 40 8.10 -6.12 -7.92
CA CYS A 40 7.78 -5.33 -9.10
C CYS A 40 7.65 -6.22 -10.34
N LYS A 41 8.62 -7.11 -10.57
CA LYS A 41 8.57 -8.06 -11.68
C LYS A 41 7.34 -8.98 -11.61
N LEU A 42 6.97 -9.45 -10.42
CA LEU A 42 5.78 -10.28 -10.21
C LEU A 42 4.50 -9.57 -10.64
N VAL A 43 4.34 -8.28 -10.31
CA VAL A 43 3.18 -7.47 -10.71
C VAL A 43 3.18 -7.20 -12.22
N MET A 44 4.35 -6.96 -12.82
CA MET A 44 4.47 -6.68 -14.25
C MET A 44 4.24 -7.91 -15.13
N GLU A 45 4.63 -9.09 -14.67
CA GLU A 45 4.61 -10.32 -15.47
C GLU A 45 3.49 -11.28 -15.09
N LYS A 46 2.86 -11.11 -13.93
CA LYS A 46 1.87 -12.03 -13.37
C LYS A 46 0.77 -11.29 -12.60
N VAL A 47 0.57 -11.64 -11.33
CA VAL A 47 -0.43 -11.07 -10.43
C VAL A 47 0.19 -10.91 -9.06
N GLY A 48 0.01 -9.72 -8.47
CA GLY A 48 0.37 -9.43 -7.09
C GLY A 48 -0.88 -9.19 -6.25
N VAL A 49 -0.80 -9.57 -4.98
CA VAL A 49 -1.81 -9.23 -3.97
C VAL A 49 -1.13 -8.36 -2.93
N ILE A 50 -1.75 -7.24 -2.59
CA ILE A 50 -1.25 -6.31 -1.57
C ILE A 50 -2.36 -6.04 -0.55
N ASP A 51 -1.98 -5.97 0.73
CA ASP A 51 -2.90 -5.60 1.80
C ASP A 51 -3.02 -4.07 1.90
N LEU A 52 -4.19 -3.55 1.54
CA LEU A 52 -4.57 -2.14 1.63
C LEU A 52 -5.64 -1.89 2.70
N THR A 53 -5.79 -2.84 3.64
CA THR A 53 -6.65 -2.69 4.81
C THR A 53 -6.46 -1.38 5.58
N PRO A 54 -5.24 -0.78 5.69
CA PRO A 54 -5.06 0.46 6.46
C PRO A 54 -5.78 1.71 5.94
N PHE A 55 -6.39 1.70 4.74
CA PHE A 55 -7.11 2.88 4.25
C PHE A 55 -8.25 3.34 5.16
N GLY A 56 -8.41 4.66 5.28
CA GLY A 56 -9.64 5.29 5.78
C GLY A 56 -10.78 5.10 4.77
N LYS A 57 -11.90 4.54 5.21
CA LYS A 57 -13.03 4.19 4.34
C LYS A 57 -14.30 4.81 4.92
N PHE A 58 -15.01 5.62 4.13
CA PHE A 58 -16.20 6.35 4.57
C PHE A 58 -17.40 6.02 3.68
N MET A 59 -18.59 5.91 4.28
CA MET A 59 -19.85 5.70 3.59
C MET A 59 -20.72 6.95 3.73
N VAL A 60 -21.03 7.61 2.62
CA VAL A 60 -21.84 8.84 2.59
C VAL A 60 -23.18 8.53 1.92
N LYS A 61 -24.30 8.81 2.62
CA LYS A 61 -25.67 8.51 2.16
C LYS A 61 -26.62 9.66 2.49
N GLY A 62 -27.78 9.68 1.84
CA GLY A 62 -28.84 10.68 2.05
C GLY A 62 -29.13 11.49 0.79
N LYS A 63 -30.27 12.18 0.78
CA LYS A 63 -30.79 12.92 -0.39
C LYS A 63 -29.81 13.97 -0.96
N ASP A 64 -28.97 14.54 -0.10
CA ASP A 64 -28.05 15.63 -0.45
C ASP A 64 -26.59 15.15 -0.59
N SER A 65 -26.32 13.83 -0.57
CA SER A 65 -24.95 13.30 -0.61
C SER A 65 -24.19 13.76 -1.85
N VAL A 66 -24.80 13.65 -3.03
CA VAL A 66 -24.18 14.07 -4.30
C VAL A 66 -23.89 15.57 -4.28
N LYS A 67 -24.85 16.39 -3.84
CA LYS A 67 -24.69 17.85 -3.75
C LYS A 67 -23.55 18.25 -2.80
N LEU A 68 -23.39 17.53 -1.69
CA LEU A 68 -22.27 17.74 -0.77
C LEU A 68 -20.94 17.40 -1.44
N LEU A 69 -20.83 16.20 -2.04
CA LEU A 69 -19.58 15.72 -2.62
C LEU A 69 -19.17 16.56 -3.85
N ASP A 70 -20.13 17.01 -4.66
CA ASP A 70 -19.91 17.90 -5.82
C ASP A 70 -19.41 19.29 -5.39
N ARG A 71 -19.76 19.75 -4.18
CA ARG A 71 -19.22 20.99 -3.61
C ARG A 71 -17.83 20.79 -2.99
N LEU A 72 -17.54 19.60 -2.45
CA LEU A 72 -16.29 19.30 -1.77
C LEU A 72 -15.14 18.97 -2.73
N PHE A 73 -15.43 18.25 -3.81
CA PHE A 73 -14.43 17.78 -4.76
C PHE A 73 -14.36 18.64 -6.01
N ALA A 74 -13.14 18.86 -6.51
CA ALA A 74 -12.93 19.65 -7.73
C ALA A 74 -13.15 18.86 -9.03
N ASN A 75 -13.10 17.52 -8.97
CA ASN A 75 -13.45 16.67 -10.09
C ASN A 75 -14.97 16.48 -10.13
N THR A 76 -15.52 16.18 -11.32
CA THR A 76 -16.94 15.85 -11.44
C THR A 76 -17.27 14.58 -10.66
N MET A 77 -18.45 14.54 -10.05
CA MET A 77 -18.96 13.32 -9.44
C MET A 77 -18.99 12.18 -10.48
N PRO A 78 -18.48 10.98 -10.13
CA PRO A 78 -18.50 9.83 -11.02
C PRO A 78 -19.91 9.29 -11.27
#